data_AF-W4LXE4-F1
#
_entry.id   AF-W4LXE4-F1
#
_cell.length_a   1.000
_cell.length_b   1.000
_cell.length_c   1.000
_cell.angle_alpha   90.00
_cell.angle_beta   90.00
_cell.angle_gamma   90.00
#
_symmetry.space_group_name_H-M   'P 1'
#
loop_
_entity.id
_entity.type
_entity.pdbx_description
1 polymer ?
#
loop_
_entity_poly.entity_id
_entity_poly.type
_entity_poly.pdbx_seq_one_letter_code
_entity_poly.pdbx_strand_id
1 'polypeptide(L)'
;MIAHDRLMGLKRCLLLLAITILAGNVLAADSDDLSFSEAIRVLAREQSQAESYVGLLNTVAKADVPKYARGILLYADAKAEFDGLIEQMKADLTRGRSPDTSSDFQKQLQHAVDRRTVFTTYVSEKIVGDEEGQKGIVTGVATAATLLPLLGKASQTIWKEFRQVSDTRKKEILTQLDGLKWRAFHEIPGSR
;
A
#
# COMPACT_ATOMS: atom_id res chain seq x y z
N MET A 1 -11.01 -22.34 75.52
CA MET A 1 -9.58 -22.48 75.89
C MET A 1 -9.11 -23.83 75.35
N ILE A 2 -8.19 -23.81 74.36
CA ILE A 2 -7.28 -24.91 73.93
C ILE A 2 -7.96 -26.16 73.33
N ALA A 3 -8.02 -26.32 72.00
CA ALA A 3 -7.05 -26.91 71.05
C ALA A 3 -7.53 -28.31 70.61
N HIS A 4 -7.76 -28.58 69.32
CA HIS A 4 -6.79 -28.94 68.27
C HIS A 4 -6.17 -30.34 68.47
N ASP A 5 -6.66 -31.32 67.69
CA ASP A 5 -5.89 -32.43 67.09
C ASP A 5 -6.86 -33.25 66.20
N ARG A 6 -6.88 -33.07 64.87
CA ARG A 6 -6.02 -33.72 63.86
C ARG A 6 -5.93 -35.25 64.00
N LEU A 7 -7.04 -35.91 63.66
CA LEU A 7 -7.07 -37.35 63.40
C LEU A 7 -6.77 -37.65 61.91
N MET A 8 -5.65 -38.33 61.69
CA MET A 8 -5.43 -39.43 60.74
C MET A 8 -6.58 -39.71 59.74
N GLY A 9 -6.38 -39.82 58.45
CA GLY A 9 -5.30 -40.55 57.80
C GLY A 9 -5.91 -41.43 56.70
N LEU A 10 -5.32 -41.35 55.52
CA LEU A 10 -5.12 -42.49 54.61
C LEU A 10 -6.32 -43.40 54.33
N LYS A 11 -7.28 -42.96 53.49
CA LYS A 11 -8.12 -43.89 52.71
C LYS A 11 -8.21 -43.48 51.25
N ARG A 12 -7.44 -44.22 50.46
CA ARG A 12 -7.65 -44.52 49.04
C ARG A 12 -9.14 -44.50 48.68
N CYS A 13 -9.53 -43.64 47.74
CA CYS A 13 -10.58 -43.93 46.78
C CYS A 13 -10.22 -43.24 45.48
N LEU A 14 -9.76 -44.05 44.51
CA LEU A 14 -9.85 -43.73 43.10
C LEU A 14 -11.28 -43.27 42.81
N LEU A 15 -11.45 -42.08 42.25
CA LEU A 15 -12.63 -41.74 41.47
C LEU A 15 -12.22 -40.82 40.33
N LEU A 16 -12.09 -41.45 39.17
CA LEU A 16 -12.16 -40.83 37.85
C LEU A 16 -13.39 -39.91 37.78
N LEU A 17 -13.19 -38.65 37.39
CA LEU A 17 -14.22 -37.90 36.70
C LEU A 17 -13.59 -37.03 35.61
N ALA A 18 -13.85 -37.42 34.37
CA ALA A 18 -13.63 -36.63 33.17
C ALA A 18 -14.67 -35.50 33.10
N ILE A 19 -14.25 -34.26 32.84
CA ILE A 19 -15.13 -33.16 32.38
C ILE A 19 -14.36 -32.31 31.35
N THR A 20 -14.64 -32.62 30.08
CA THR A 20 -14.97 -31.70 28.97
C THR A 20 -14.23 -30.36 28.78
N ILE A 21 -13.42 -30.35 27.72
CA ILE A 21 -13.33 -29.36 26.62
C ILE A 21 -14.24 -28.12 26.81
N LEU A 22 -13.62 -26.96 26.99
CA LEU A 22 -14.16 -25.72 26.46
C LEU A 22 -13.26 -25.28 25.30
N ALA A 23 -13.80 -25.46 24.10
CA ALA A 23 -13.28 -24.89 22.88
C ALA A 23 -13.24 -23.36 23.03
N GLY A 24 -12.05 -22.84 23.33
CA GLY A 24 -11.73 -21.45 23.07
C GLY A 24 -11.61 -21.28 21.56
N ASN A 25 -12.76 -21.05 20.91
CA ASN A 25 -12.80 -20.41 19.60
C ASN A 25 -12.11 -19.04 19.74
N VAL A 26 -10.79 -19.00 19.59
CA VAL A 26 -10.17 -17.81 19.02
C VAL A 26 -10.55 -17.88 17.55
N LEU A 27 -11.73 -17.34 17.26
CA LEU A 27 -11.98 -16.72 15.97
C LEU A 27 -10.83 -15.73 15.79
N ALA A 28 -9.85 -16.14 14.99
CA ALA A 28 -8.97 -15.19 14.34
C ALA A 28 -9.93 -14.19 13.68
N ALA A 29 -10.00 -12.98 14.24
CA ALA A 29 -10.62 -11.89 13.56
C ALA A 29 -9.86 -11.76 12.24
N ASP A 30 -10.52 -12.12 11.15
CA ASP A 30 -10.11 -11.74 9.80
C ASP A 30 -10.27 -10.21 9.77
N SER A 31 -9.31 -9.50 10.37
CA SER A 31 -9.29 -8.07 10.31
C SER A 31 -8.87 -7.74 8.90
N ASP A 32 -9.87 -7.41 8.09
CA ASP A 32 -9.78 -6.82 6.75
C ASP A 32 -8.97 -5.50 6.73
N ASP A 33 -8.20 -5.18 7.77
CA ASP A 33 -7.38 -3.99 7.94
C ASP A 33 -5.98 -4.25 7.39
N LEU A 34 -5.55 -3.38 6.47
CA LEU A 34 -4.18 -3.37 5.96
C LEU A 34 -3.22 -3.09 7.11
N SER A 35 -2.19 -3.92 7.29
CA SER A 35 -1.07 -3.61 8.17
C SER A 35 -0.26 -2.42 7.63
N PHE A 36 0.53 -1.77 8.49
CA PHE A 36 1.43 -0.68 8.07
C PHE A 36 2.37 -1.10 6.92
N SER A 37 2.96 -2.30 7.01
CA SER A 37 3.85 -2.83 5.98
C SER A 37 3.13 -3.02 4.64
N GLU A 38 1.89 -3.50 4.67
CA GLU A 38 1.08 -3.65 3.46
C GLU A 38 0.68 -2.30 2.87
N ALA A 39 0.36 -1.31 3.70
CA ALA A 39 0.08 0.05 3.24
C ALA A 39 1.28 0.68 2.53
N ILE A 40 2.50 0.51 3.06
CA ILE A 40 3.73 0.93 2.38
C ILE A 40 3.93 0.16 1.06
N ARG A 41 3.68 -1.15 1.05
CA ARG A 41 3.75 -1.98 -0.16
C ARG A 41 2.78 -1.56 -1.25
N VAL A 42 1.60 -1.03 -0.90
CA VAL A 42 0.65 -0.48 -1.88
C VAL A 42 1.28 0.68 -2.63
N LEU A 43 1.84 1.66 -1.92
CA LEU A 43 2.51 2.82 -2.53
C LEU A 43 3.74 2.41 -3.35
N ALA A 44 4.57 1.51 -2.82
CA ALA A 44 5.74 0.97 -3.52
C ALA A 44 5.37 0.22 -4.80
N ARG A 45 4.24 -0.49 -4.80
CA ARG A 45 3.71 -1.18 -5.98
C ARG A 45 3.29 -0.18 -7.05
N GLU A 46 2.67 0.93 -6.69
CA GLU A 46 2.29 1.97 -7.67
C GLU A 46 3.50 2.65 -8.30
N GLN A 47 4.54 2.96 -7.50
CA GLN A 47 5.83 3.42 -8.01
C GLN A 47 6.42 2.40 -9.00
N SER A 48 6.54 1.13 -8.59
CA SER A 48 7.12 0.07 -9.41
C SER A 48 6.35 -0.14 -10.72
N GLN A 49 5.02 -0.10 -10.67
CA GLN A 49 4.19 -0.24 -11.86
C GLN A 49 4.40 0.92 -12.83
N ALA A 50 4.29 2.17 -12.36
CA ALA A 50 4.49 3.34 -13.21
C ALA A 50 5.87 3.34 -13.88
N GLU A 51 6.93 2.99 -13.15
CA GLU A 51 8.28 2.88 -13.69
C GLU A 51 8.43 1.72 -14.69
N SER A 52 7.70 0.62 -14.49
CA SER A 52 7.66 -0.47 -15.47
C SER A 52 7.04 -0.04 -16.79
N TYR A 53 5.96 0.77 -16.77
CA TYR A 53 5.38 1.37 -17.97
C TYR A 53 6.35 2.31 -18.70
N VAL A 54 7.19 3.05 -17.96
CA VAL A 54 8.28 3.83 -18.55
C VAL A 54 9.31 2.91 -19.22
N GLY A 55 9.66 1.80 -18.56
CA GLY A 55 10.55 0.78 -19.14
C GLY A 55 10.02 0.27 -20.50
N LEU A 56 8.73 -0.02 -20.58
CA LEU A 56 8.08 -0.42 -21.84
C LEU A 56 8.12 0.68 -22.89
N LEU A 57 7.79 1.91 -22.50
CA LEU A 57 7.86 3.06 -23.39
C LEU A 57 9.29 3.23 -23.95
N ASN A 58 10.31 3.07 -23.12
CA ASN A 58 11.72 3.17 -23.48
C ASN A 58 12.21 2.02 -24.39
N THR A 59 11.52 0.89 -24.40
CA THR A 59 11.85 -0.26 -25.25
C THR A 59 11.13 -0.19 -26.59
N VAL A 60 9.83 0.12 -26.59
CA VAL A 60 8.98 -0.03 -27.78
C VAL A 60 8.84 1.27 -28.56
N ALA A 61 8.69 2.41 -27.89
CA ALA A 61 8.22 3.63 -28.54
C ALA A 61 9.33 4.54 -29.08
N LYS A 62 10.61 4.29 -28.79
CA LYS A 62 11.71 5.21 -29.13
C LYS A 62 11.81 5.56 -30.62
N ALA A 63 11.41 4.65 -31.51
CA ALA A 63 11.39 4.89 -32.95
C ALA A 63 10.21 5.78 -33.41
N ASP A 64 9.11 5.81 -32.65
CA ASP A 64 7.93 6.63 -32.91
C ASP A 64 7.99 7.90 -32.03
N VAL A 65 8.71 8.91 -32.52
CA VAL A 65 9.03 10.13 -31.76
C VAL A 65 7.77 10.83 -31.19
N PRO A 66 6.67 11.04 -31.95
CA PRO A 66 5.46 11.64 -31.40
C PRO A 66 4.86 10.84 -30.24
N LYS A 67 4.78 9.51 -30.35
CA LYS A 67 4.26 8.67 -29.26
C LYS A 67 5.17 8.65 -28.04
N TYR A 68 6.48 8.56 -28.28
CA TYR A 68 7.47 8.58 -27.22
C TYR A 68 7.42 9.88 -26.43
N ALA A 69 7.44 11.02 -27.12
CA ALA A 69 7.34 12.34 -26.49
C ALA A 69 6.04 12.51 -25.69
N ARG A 70 4.91 12.02 -26.22
CA ARG A 70 3.63 12.06 -25.49
C ARG A 70 3.68 11.20 -24.23
N GLY A 71 4.26 10.00 -24.28
CA GLY A 71 4.42 9.15 -23.12
C GLY A 71 5.30 9.77 -22.03
N ILE A 72 6.39 10.46 -22.41
CA ILE A 72 7.26 11.21 -21.48
C ILE A 72 6.45 12.28 -20.73
N LEU A 73 5.67 13.08 -21.45
CA LEU A 73 4.84 14.14 -20.85
C LEU A 73 3.81 13.57 -19.88
N LEU A 74 3.11 12.50 -20.28
CA LEU A 74 2.12 11.85 -19.41
C LEU A 74 2.75 11.24 -18.16
N TYR A 75 3.94 10.66 -18.28
CA TYR A 75 4.68 10.18 -17.11
C TYR A 75 5.10 11.33 -16.19
N ALA A 76 5.59 12.44 -16.74
CA ALA A 76 5.99 13.59 -15.96
C ALA A 76 4.81 14.17 -15.16
N ASP A 77 3.64 14.29 -15.79
CA ASP A 77 2.40 14.72 -15.13
C ASP A 77 2.00 13.75 -14.01
N ALA A 78 1.99 12.44 -14.30
CA ALA A 78 1.64 11.42 -13.31
C ALA A 78 2.60 11.41 -12.11
N LYS A 79 3.90 11.50 -12.37
CA LYS A 79 4.93 11.60 -11.34
C LYS A 79 4.73 12.83 -10.45
N ALA A 80 4.48 14.00 -11.05
CA ALA A 80 4.29 15.22 -10.29
C ALA A 80 3.12 15.11 -9.31
N GLU A 81 1.97 14.56 -9.76
CA GLU A 81 0.81 14.40 -8.89
C GLU A 81 1.01 13.31 -7.81
N PHE A 82 1.69 12.21 -8.13
CA PHE A 82 1.95 11.14 -7.14
C PHE A 82 2.97 11.56 -6.08
N ASP A 83 4.04 12.25 -6.48
CA ASP A 83 4.99 12.83 -5.54
C ASP A 83 4.30 13.92 -4.68
N GLY A 84 3.41 14.71 -5.29
CA GLY A 84 2.56 15.67 -4.59
C GLY A 84 1.65 15.01 -3.55
N LEU A 85 1.07 13.84 -3.86
CA LEU A 85 0.30 13.04 -2.90
C LEU A 85 1.14 12.60 -1.70
N ILE A 86 2.37 12.14 -1.95
CA ILE A 86 3.32 11.76 -0.89
C ILE A 86 3.64 12.96 0.00
N GLU A 87 3.89 14.13 -0.58
CA GLU A 87 4.14 15.36 0.19
C GLU A 87 2.94 15.82 1.00
N GLN A 88 1.74 15.77 0.42
CA GLN A 88 0.50 16.10 1.13
C GLN A 88 0.26 15.13 2.30
N MET A 89 0.53 13.83 2.11
CA MET A 89 0.46 12.84 3.18
C MET A 89 1.44 13.18 4.31
N LYS A 90 2.72 13.44 4.00
CA LYS A 90 3.73 13.83 4.99
C LYS A 90 3.33 15.08 5.77
N ALA A 91 2.75 16.07 5.09
CA ALA A 91 2.26 17.30 5.71
C ALA A 91 1.11 17.02 6.69
N ASP A 92 0.13 16.19 6.29
CA ASP A 92 -1.02 15.84 7.13
C ASP A 92 -0.62 14.97 8.32
N LEU A 93 0.30 14.01 8.14
CA LEU A 93 0.90 13.24 9.24
C LEU A 93 1.52 14.15 10.29
N THR A 94 2.34 15.12 9.85
CA THR A 94 3.03 16.06 10.73
C THR A 94 2.05 16.99 11.48
N ARG A 95 0.97 17.39 10.82
CA ARG A 95 -0.09 18.23 11.40
C ARG A 95 -1.10 17.43 12.23
N GLY A 96 -1.00 16.10 12.26
CA GLY A 96 -1.95 15.21 12.92
C GLY A 96 -3.33 15.19 12.26
N ARG A 97 -3.46 15.64 11.01
CA ARG A 97 -4.72 15.64 10.25
C ARG A 97 -4.94 14.27 9.63
N SER A 98 -6.13 13.70 9.79
CA SER A 98 -6.45 12.41 9.21
C SER A 98 -6.74 12.53 7.70
N PRO A 99 -6.27 11.58 6.86
CA PRO A 99 -6.52 11.62 5.42
C PRO A 99 -8.00 11.63 5.01
N ASP A 100 -8.88 11.03 5.80
CA ASP A 100 -10.34 10.97 5.56
C ASP A 100 -11.04 12.34 5.69
N THR A 101 -10.49 13.22 6.53
CA THR A 101 -11.04 14.55 6.84
C THR A 101 -10.27 15.67 6.15
N SER A 102 -9.14 15.36 5.51
CA SER A 102 -8.31 16.30 4.77
C SER A 102 -8.83 16.46 3.34
N SER A 103 -9.55 17.54 3.06
CA SER A 103 -10.03 17.85 1.71
C SER A 103 -8.90 18.04 0.70
N ASP A 104 -7.76 18.59 1.14
CA ASP A 104 -6.56 18.74 0.32
C ASP A 104 -5.98 17.38 -0.06
N PHE A 105 -5.90 16.45 0.90
CA PHE A 105 -5.47 15.07 0.63
C PHE A 105 -6.40 14.37 -0.37
N GLN A 106 -7.72 14.46 -0.19
CA GLN A 106 -8.69 13.80 -1.08
C GLN A 106 -8.58 14.31 -2.52
N LYS A 107 -8.40 15.62 -2.70
CA LYS A 107 -8.16 16.21 -4.04
C LYS A 107 -6.86 15.71 -4.64
N GLN A 108 -5.77 15.74 -3.87
CA GLN A 108 -4.47 15.30 -4.37
C GLN A 108 -4.46 13.80 -4.71
N LEU A 109 -5.15 12.99 -3.90
CA LEU A 109 -5.32 11.57 -4.15
C LEU A 109 -6.07 11.32 -5.47
N GLN A 110 -7.15 12.05 -5.72
CA GLN A 110 -7.89 11.95 -6.97
C GLN A 110 -7.02 12.34 -8.17
N HIS A 111 -6.30 13.47 -8.10
CA HIS A 111 -5.42 13.92 -9.19
C HIS A 111 -4.30 12.92 -9.48
N ALA A 112 -3.66 12.37 -8.44
CA ALA A 112 -2.62 11.36 -8.59
C ALA A 112 -3.14 10.10 -9.27
N VAL A 113 -4.31 9.60 -8.85
CA VAL A 113 -4.96 8.43 -9.45
C VAL A 113 -5.34 8.68 -10.90
N ASP A 114 -5.91 9.85 -11.21
CA ASP A 114 -6.32 10.20 -12.57
C ASP A 114 -5.13 10.26 -13.52
N ARG A 115 -4.06 10.99 -13.15
CA ARG A 115 -2.88 11.12 -14.00
C ARG A 115 -2.11 9.81 -14.16
N ARG A 116 -1.99 9.02 -13.09
CA ARG A 116 -1.43 7.67 -13.16
C ARG A 116 -2.23 6.82 -14.14
N THR A 117 -3.56 6.80 -14.03
CA THR A 117 -4.43 6.01 -14.90
C THR A 117 -4.25 6.43 -16.36
N VAL A 118 -4.32 7.73 -16.67
CA VAL A 118 -4.14 8.26 -18.03
C VAL A 118 -2.81 7.82 -18.64
N PHE A 119 -1.71 7.92 -17.89
CA PHE A 119 -0.40 7.47 -18.35
C PHE A 119 -0.38 5.97 -18.65
N THR A 120 -0.83 5.14 -17.70
CA THR A 120 -0.77 3.68 -17.86
C THR A 120 -1.71 3.16 -18.95
N THR A 121 -2.89 3.78 -19.12
CA THR A 121 -3.81 3.50 -20.22
C THR A 121 -3.17 3.87 -21.55
N TYR A 122 -2.55 5.04 -21.65
CA TYR A 122 -1.87 5.46 -22.88
C TYR A 122 -0.79 4.46 -23.30
N VAL A 123 0.08 4.03 -22.38
CA VAL A 123 1.14 3.06 -22.71
C VAL A 123 0.53 1.72 -23.11
N SER A 124 -0.48 1.24 -22.39
CA SER A 124 -1.14 -0.03 -22.72
C SER A 124 -1.77 -0.01 -24.11
N GLU A 125 -2.57 1.01 -24.41
CA GLU A 125 -3.38 1.04 -25.62
C GLU A 125 -2.62 1.54 -26.85
N LYS A 126 -1.67 2.47 -26.70
CA LYS A 126 -1.04 3.16 -27.83
C LYS A 126 0.38 2.72 -28.11
N ILE A 127 1.04 2.09 -27.13
CA ILE A 127 2.43 1.64 -27.27
C ILE A 127 2.50 0.12 -27.42
N VAL A 128 1.83 -0.62 -26.54
CA VAL A 128 1.82 -2.09 -26.62
C VAL A 128 0.78 -2.58 -27.63
N GLY A 129 -0.43 -2.02 -27.60
CA GLY A 129 -1.50 -2.41 -28.53
C GLY A 129 -1.97 -3.87 -28.36
N ASP A 130 -2.75 -4.36 -29.33
CA ASP A 130 -3.41 -5.67 -29.27
C ASP A 130 -2.61 -6.82 -29.93
N GLU A 131 -1.34 -6.62 -30.27
CA GLU A 131 -0.54 -7.61 -31.00
C GLU A 131 -0.48 -8.96 -30.25
N GLU A 132 -0.88 -10.03 -30.94
CA GLU A 132 -0.85 -11.41 -30.43
C GLU A 132 0.58 -11.78 -30.03
N GLY A 133 0.83 -11.88 -28.72
CA GLY A 133 2.15 -12.14 -28.14
C GLY A 133 2.59 -11.11 -27.09
N GLN A 134 2.08 -9.87 -27.15
CA GLN A 134 2.42 -8.81 -26.18
C GLN A 134 1.39 -8.64 -25.06
N LYS A 135 0.22 -9.28 -25.16
CA LYS A 135 -0.85 -9.28 -24.14
C LYS A 135 -0.41 -9.76 -22.75
N GLY A 136 0.70 -10.49 -22.63
CA GLY A 136 1.27 -10.92 -21.35
C GLY A 136 2.19 -9.89 -20.66
N ILE A 137 2.59 -8.82 -21.36
CA ILE A 137 3.58 -7.85 -20.87
C ILE A 137 2.93 -6.78 -19.98
N VAL A 138 1.65 -6.49 -20.20
CA VAL A 138 0.88 -5.49 -19.45
C VAL A 138 -0.36 -6.13 -18.83
N THR A 139 -0.18 -6.84 -17.71
CA THR A 139 -1.32 -7.40 -16.97
C THR A 139 -2.04 -6.28 -16.21
N GLY A 140 -3.25 -5.94 -16.66
CA GLY A 140 -4.27 -5.22 -15.89
C GLY A 140 -3.91 -3.78 -15.53
N VAL A 141 -4.29 -2.82 -16.40
CA VAL A 141 -4.31 -1.40 -16.02
C VAL A 141 -5.27 -1.23 -14.84
N ALA A 142 -4.72 -0.97 -13.66
CA ALA A 142 -5.52 -0.65 -12.50
C ALA A 142 -6.36 0.61 -12.78
N THR A 143 -7.67 0.50 -12.58
CA THR A 143 -8.60 1.60 -12.83
C THR A 143 -8.61 2.58 -11.66
N ALA A 144 -9.05 3.82 -11.91
CA ALA A 144 -9.27 4.79 -10.84
C ALA A 144 -10.21 4.27 -9.74
N ALA A 145 -11.26 3.53 -10.11
CA ALA A 145 -12.21 2.93 -9.17
C ALA A 145 -11.57 1.91 -8.22
N THR A 146 -10.48 1.25 -8.64
CA THR A 146 -9.73 0.31 -7.80
C THR A 146 -8.63 1.00 -7.00
N LEU A 147 -7.91 1.94 -7.62
CA LEU A 147 -6.77 2.61 -7.00
C LEU A 147 -7.15 3.58 -5.90
N LEU A 148 -8.22 4.37 -6.12
CA LEU A 148 -8.64 5.40 -5.18
C LEU A 148 -8.94 4.86 -3.78
N PRO A 149 -9.81 3.84 -3.59
CA PRO A 149 -10.08 3.28 -2.26
C PRO A 149 -8.85 2.58 -1.67
N LEU A 150 -8.04 1.90 -2.49
CA LEU A 150 -6.85 1.19 -2.04
C LEU A 150 -5.80 2.15 -1.46
N LEU A 151 -5.48 3.22 -2.18
CA LEU A 151 -4.54 4.25 -1.74
C LEU A 151 -5.09 5.06 -0.57
N GLY A 152 -6.39 5.35 -0.56
CA GLY A 152 -7.06 5.98 0.58
C GLY A 152 -6.92 5.15 1.86
N LYS A 153 -7.19 3.85 1.79
CA LYS A 153 -7.05 2.91 2.92
C LYS A 153 -5.60 2.79 3.39
N ALA A 154 -4.65 2.66 2.47
CA ALA A 154 -3.23 2.63 2.81
C ALA A 154 -2.80 3.91 3.56
N SER A 155 -3.25 5.06 3.09
CA SER A 155 -2.93 6.36 3.72
C SER A 155 -3.52 6.49 5.12
N GLN A 156 -4.74 6.01 5.33
CA GLN A 156 -5.37 5.96 6.65
C GLN A 156 -4.61 5.03 7.61
N THR A 157 -4.19 3.84 7.14
CA THR A 157 -3.37 2.92 7.94
C THR A 157 -2.05 3.57 8.34
N ILE A 158 -1.36 4.23 7.41
CA ILE A 158 -0.10 4.94 7.68
C ILE A 158 -0.31 6.04 8.73
N TRP A 159 -1.40 6.80 8.62
CA TRP A 159 -1.75 7.82 9.61
C TRP A 159 -2.02 7.27 11.00
N LYS A 160 -2.79 6.16 11.10
CA LYS A 160 -3.08 5.50 12.39
C LYS A 160 -1.78 5.05 13.07
N GLU A 161 -0.89 4.40 12.34
CA GLU A 161 0.43 3.97 12.84
C GLU A 161 1.27 5.17 13.29
N PHE A 162 1.39 6.20 12.45
CA PHE A 162 2.21 7.38 12.73
C PHE A 162 1.86 8.09 14.04
N ARG A 163 0.59 8.04 14.45
CA ARG A 163 0.09 8.65 15.69
C ARG A 163 0.48 7.88 16.95
N GLN A 164 0.76 6.59 16.83
CA GLN A 164 0.96 5.67 17.97
C GLN A 164 2.44 5.39 18.26
N VAL A 165 3.32 5.72 17.31
CA VAL A 165 4.75 5.39 17.39
C VAL A 165 5.60 6.54 17.96
N SER A 166 6.83 6.21 18.37
CA SER A 166 7.82 7.15 18.88
C SER A 166 8.27 8.18 17.82
N ASP A 167 8.84 9.29 18.25
CA ASP A 167 9.33 10.33 17.32
C ASP A 167 10.47 9.84 16.42
N THR A 168 11.32 8.93 16.91
CA THR A 168 12.32 8.24 16.06
C THR A 168 11.61 7.48 14.94
N ARG A 169 10.57 6.70 15.27
CA ARG A 169 9.83 5.93 14.29
C ARG A 169 9.04 6.81 13.32
N LYS A 170 8.49 7.94 13.77
CA LYS A 170 7.85 8.93 12.88
C LYS A 170 8.83 9.43 11.81
N LYS A 171 10.07 9.76 12.18
CA LYS A 171 11.09 10.19 11.21
C LYS A 171 11.43 9.10 10.20
N GLU A 172 11.50 7.84 10.64
CA GLU A 172 11.69 6.69 9.74
C GLU A 172 10.53 6.55 8.77
N ILE A 173 9.27 6.69 9.22
CA ILE A 173 8.09 6.64 8.35
C ILE A 173 8.15 7.75 7.30
N LEU A 174 8.45 8.99 7.70
CA LEU A 174 8.58 10.10 6.74
C LEU A 174 9.69 9.86 5.71
N THR A 175 10.80 9.26 6.13
CA THR A 175 11.90 8.90 5.24
C THR A 175 11.52 7.77 4.28
N GLN A 176 10.81 6.75 4.78
CA GLN A 176 10.27 5.68 3.93
C GLN A 176 9.32 6.24 2.87
N LEU A 177 8.40 7.12 3.25
CA LEU A 177 7.49 7.79 2.30
C LEU A 177 8.25 8.58 1.24
N ASP A 178 9.31 9.30 1.63
CA ASP A 178 10.12 10.06 0.68
C ASP A 178 10.79 9.16 -0.37
N GLY A 179 11.23 7.96 0.03
CA GLY A 179 11.80 6.95 -0.86
C GLY A 179 10.81 6.33 -1.85
N LEU A 180 9.51 6.57 -1.70
CA LEU A 180 8.46 6.07 -2.61
C LEU A 180 8.15 7.05 -3.75
N LYS A 181 8.82 8.20 -3.79
CA LYS A 181 8.73 9.12 -4.92
C LYS A 181 9.29 8.50 -6.18
N TRP A 182 8.67 8.80 -7.30
CA TRP A 182 9.03 8.14 -8.55
C TRP A 182 10.36 8.66 -9.09
N ARG A 183 11.09 7.84 -9.82
CA ARG A 183 12.36 8.26 -10.45
C ARG A 183 12.14 9.27 -11.58
N ALA A 184 13.16 10.03 -11.95
CA ALA A 184 13.06 10.85 -13.14
C ALA A 184 13.03 9.95 -14.40
N PHE A 185 12.32 10.39 -15.44
CA PHE A 185 12.14 9.58 -16.65
C PHE A 185 13.45 9.04 -17.23
N HIS A 186 14.50 9.89 -17.30
CA HIS A 186 15.79 9.54 -17.87
C HIS A 186 16.61 8.55 -17.03
N GLU A 187 16.23 8.34 -15.77
CA GLU A 187 16.89 7.38 -14.88
C GLU A 187 16.37 5.96 -15.09
N ILE A 188 15.19 5.81 -15.69
CA ILE A 188 14.52 4.51 -15.86
C ILE A 188 14.98 3.89 -17.19
N PRO A 189 15.69 2.76 -17.17
CA PRO A 189 16.11 2.09 -18.40
C PRO A 189 14.92 1.43 -19.11
N GLY A 190 15.10 1.02 -20.36
CA GLY A 190 14.13 0.16 -21.06
C GLY A 190 13.97 -1.19 -20.37
N SER A 191 12.78 -1.81 -20.49
CA SER A 191 12.55 -3.19 -20.07
C SER A 191 13.43 -4.13 -20.89
N ARG A 192 14.26 -4.94 -20.22
CA ARG A 192 15.07 -6.00 -20.85
C ARG A 192 14.22 -7.23 -21.14
#